data_AF-A0A2A5RN76-F1
#
_entry.id   AF-A0A2A5RN76-F1
#
_cell.length_a   1.000
_cell.length_b   1.000
_cell.length_c   1.000
_cell.angle_alpha   90.00
_cell.angle_beta   90.00
_cell.angle_gamma   90.00
#
_symmetry.space_group_name_H-M   'P 1'
#
loop_
_entity.id
_entity.type
_entity.pdbx_description
1 polymer ?
#
loop_
_entity_poly.entity_id
_entity_poly.type
_entity_poly.pdbx_seq_one_letter_code
_entity_poly.pdbx_strand_id
1 'polypeptide(L)'
;MDRQTFYTSNKLSIMPMDFYFPGKGKSGDLPPRKGFAAKWHPLLLDEMPQLELIILIGQYAQKYYLHLKSTEKITTVVRQFESYQPKYFPLVHPSPRNNIWIAKNKWFETDVLPALKKRVSEIVKD
;
A
#
# COMPACT_ATOMS: atom_id res chain seq x y z
N MET A 1 8.79 15.27 0.90
CA MET A 1 7.43 15.83 0.81
C MET A 1 7.09 16.43 2.14
N ASP A 2 6.71 17.69 2.17
CA ASP A 2 6.19 18.35 3.38
C ASP A 2 4.68 18.11 3.56
N ARG A 3 4.15 18.55 4.69
CA ARG A 3 2.73 18.41 5.05
C ARG A 3 1.81 19.11 4.04
N GLN A 4 2.19 20.29 3.57
CA GLN A 4 1.36 21.07 2.64
C GLN A 4 1.19 20.30 1.32
N THR A 5 2.30 19.84 0.74
CA THR A 5 2.32 19.03 -0.48
C THR A 5 1.45 17.78 -0.31
N PHE A 6 1.54 17.09 0.83
CA PHE A 6 0.75 15.89 1.08
C PHE A 6 -0.76 16.14 1.05
N TYR A 7 -1.23 17.24 1.66
CA TYR A 7 -2.66 17.52 1.80
C TYR A 7 -3.27 18.34 0.66
N THR A 8 -2.47 19.09 -0.12
CA THR A 8 -3.02 20.06 -1.09
C THR A 8 -2.50 19.94 -2.51
N SER A 9 -1.56 19.03 -2.80
CA SER A 9 -0.97 18.95 -4.15
C SER A 9 -1.89 18.34 -5.20
N ASN A 10 -3.00 17.70 -4.81
CA ASN A 10 -3.82 16.84 -5.68
C ASN A 10 -3.02 15.70 -6.38
N LYS A 11 -1.77 15.44 -5.96
CA LYS A 11 -0.91 14.38 -6.50
C LYS A 11 -1.04 13.05 -5.77
N LEU A 12 -1.88 12.98 -4.73
CA LEU A 12 -2.07 11.81 -3.89
C LEU A 12 -3.55 11.44 -3.81
N SER A 13 -3.82 10.14 -3.82
CA SER A 13 -5.14 9.56 -3.57
C SER A 13 -5.03 8.44 -2.54
N ILE A 14 -6.07 8.26 -1.73
CA ILE A 14 -6.18 7.18 -0.73
C ILE A 14 -7.41 6.35 -1.08
N MET A 15 -7.19 5.13 -1.55
CA MET A 15 -8.25 4.20 -1.93
C MET A 15 -8.12 2.89 -1.11
N PRO A 16 -8.84 2.77 0.02
CA PRO A 16 -8.77 1.59 0.88
C PRO A 16 -9.52 0.40 0.26
N MET A 17 -9.19 -0.83 0.68
CA MET A 17 -9.81 -2.06 0.15
C MET A 17 -11.32 -2.20 0.45
N ASP A 18 -11.82 -1.43 1.41
CA ASP A 18 -13.24 -1.23 1.68
C ASP A 18 -13.43 0.24 2.07
N PHE A 19 -14.43 0.92 1.50
CA PHE A 19 -14.67 2.34 1.76
C PHE A 19 -15.49 2.59 3.01
N TYR A 20 -15.95 1.52 3.66
CA TYR A 20 -16.82 1.60 4.84
C TYR A 20 -16.12 0.95 6.02
N PHE A 21 -16.43 1.45 7.22
CA PHE A 21 -16.11 0.76 8.45
C PHE A 21 -16.80 -0.62 8.46
N PRO A 22 -16.05 -1.74 8.49
CA PRO A 22 -16.64 -3.07 8.33
C PRO A 22 -17.25 -3.61 9.62
N GLY A 23 -17.14 -2.88 10.73
CA GLY A 23 -17.58 -3.28 12.06
C GLY A 23 -16.42 -3.66 12.99
N LYS A 24 -16.71 -3.76 14.28
CA LYS A 24 -15.73 -4.07 15.33
C LYS A 24 -15.54 -5.58 15.45
N GLY A 25 -14.31 -6.05 15.31
CA GLY A 25 -13.88 -7.43 15.58
C GLY A 25 -13.23 -7.59 16.96
N LYS A 26 -12.64 -8.77 17.21
CA LYS A 26 -12.04 -9.10 18.52
C LYS A 26 -10.76 -8.33 18.84
N SER A 27 -9.94 -8.02 17.83
CA SER A 27 -8.58 -7.43 18.00
C SER A 27 -8.38 -6.10 17.26
N GLY A 28 -9.47 -5.56 16.71
CA GLY A 28 -9.52 -4.40 15.82
C GLY A 28 -10.77 -4.49 14.95
N ASP A 29 -10.75 -3.84 13.79
CA ASP A 29 -11.86 -3.86 12.85
C ASP A 29 -11.96 -5.20 12.13
N LEU A 30 -13.15 -5.51 11.61
CA LEU A 30 -13.36 -6.64 10.71
C LEU A 30 -12.56 -6.45 9.41
N PRO A 31 -12.27 -7.55 8.67
CA PRO A 31 -11.58 -7.43 7.39
C PRO A 31 -12.43 -6.68 6.35
N PRO A 32 -11.79 -6.10 5.31
CA PRO A 32 -12.48 -5.60 4.13
C PRO A 32 -13.45 -6.64 3.54
N ARG A 33 -14.64 -6.20 3.12
CA ARG A 33 -15.64 -7.12 2.54
C ARG A 33 -15.14 -7.69 1.22
N LYS A 34 -15.34 -9.01 1.05
CA LYS A 34 -15.02 -9.70 -0.20
C LYS A 34 -15.83 -9.09 -1.36
N GLY A 35 -15.18 -8.93 -2.51
CA GLY A 35 -15.80 -8.39 -3.73
C GLY A 35 -15.94 -6.87 -3.77
N PHE A 36 -15.72 -6.13 -2.68
CA PHE A 36 -15.86 -4.67 -2.65
C PHE A 36 -14.88 -3.99 -3.63
N ALA A 37 -13.58 -4.24 -3.46
CA ALA A 37 -12.55 -3.66 -4.34
C ALA A 37 -12.73 -4.09 -5.80
N ALA A 38 -13.09 -5.35 -6.06
CA ALA A 38 -13.34 -5.86 -7.40
C ALA A 38 -14.46 -5.12 -8.13
N LYS A 39 -15.47 -4.64 -7.38
CA LYS A 39 -16.59 -3.89 -7.94
C LYS A 39 -16.23 -2.44 -8.26
N TRP A 40 -15.45 -1.77 -7.41
CA TRP A 40 -15.33 -0.31 -7.43
C TRP A 40 -13.95 0.22 -7.84
N HIS A 41 -12.86 -0.49 -7.53
CA HIS A 41 -11.52 0.01 -7.82
C HIS A 41 -11.25 0.18 -9.32
N PRO A 42 -11.67 -0.74 -10.23
CA PRO A 42 -11.44 -0.55 -11.66
C PRO A 42 -12.03 0.78 -12.17
N LEU A 43 -13.28 1.08 -11.80
CA LEU A 43 -13.98 2.30 -12.20
C LEU A 43 -13.24 3.57 -11.74
N LEU A 44 -12.69 3.56 -10.52
CA LEU A 44 -11.94 4.70 -10.00
C LEU A 44 -10.55 4.83 -10.64
N LEU A 45 -9.90 3.70 -10.94
CA LEU A 45 -8.58 3.69 -11.59
C LEU A 45 -8.67 4.17 -13.04
N ASP A 46 -9.77 3.87 -13.73
CA ASP A 46 -10.02 4.36 -15.10
C ASP A 46 -10.10 5.90 -15.16
N GLU A 47 -10.56 6.54 -14.08
CA GLU A 47 -10.61 8.00 -13.92
C GLU A 47 -9.28 8.62 -13.46
N MET A 48 -8.21 7.82 -13.32
CA MET A 48 -6.88 8.27 -12.90
C MET A 48 -5.82 8.01 -13.99
N PRO A 49 -5.92 8.62 -15.18
CA PRO A 49 -5.01 8.35 -16.30
C PRO A 49 -3.55 8.73 -16.03
N GLN A 50 -3.30 9.58 -15.03
CA GLN A 50 -1.97 10.03 -14.61
C GLN A 50 -1.39 9.18 -13.46
N LEU A 51 -2.02 8.06 -13.09
CA LEU A 51 -1.56 7.21 -12.00
C LEU A 51 -0.26 6.48 -12.34
N GLU A 52 0.82 6.86 -11.68
CA GLU A 52 2.15 6.27 -11.90
C GLU A 52 2.57 5.19 -10.89
N LEU A 53 1.99 5.20 -9.69
CA LEU A 53 2.41 4.35 -8.58
C LEU A 53 1.25 4.04 -7.65
N ILE A 54 1.09 2.76 -7.33
CA ILE A 54 0.13 2.27 -6.33
C ILE A 54 0.90 1.68 -5.15
N ILE A 55 0.80 2.33 -3.98
CA ILE A 55 1.42 1.85 -2.74
C ILE A 55 0.47 0.86 -2.05
N LEU A 56 0.91 -0.38 -1.88
CA LEU A 56 0.09 -1.48 -1.36
C LEU A 56 0.39 -1.75 0.12
N ILE A 57 -0.41 -1.13 1.00
CA ILE A 57 -0.22 -1.22 2.44
C ILE A 57 -0.98 -2.40 3.03
N GLY A 58 -0.25 -3.39 3.54
CA GLY A 58 -0.81 -4.54 4.25
C GLY A 58 -1.40 -5.63 3.35
N GLN A 59 -1.82 -6.73 4.00
CA GLN A 59 -2.06 -7.99 3.30
C GLN A 59 -3.22 -8.00 2.31
N TYR A 60 -4.30 -7.27 2.59
CA TYR A 60 -5.48 -7.28 1.74
C TYR A 60 -5.20 -6.58 0.41
N ALA A 61 -4.52 -5.43 0.46
CA ALA A 61 -4.11 -4.69 -0.73
C ALA A 61 -3.11 -5.49 -1.57
N GLN A 62 -2.06 -6.02 -0.93
CA GLN A 62 -1.03 -6.80 -1.63
C GLN A 62 -1.61 -8.04 -2.32
N LYS A 63 -2.43 -8.83 -1.60
CA LYS A 63 -3.02 -10.06 -2.18
C LYS A 63 -3.95 -9.76 -3.34
N TYR A 64 -4.74 -8.68 -3.23
CA TYR A 64 -5.66 -8.30 -4.30
C TYR A 64 -4.92 -7.80 -5.55
N TYR A 65 -4.07 -6.79 -5.43
CA TYR A 65 -3.44 -6.13 -6.58
C TYR A 65 -2.31 -6.95 -7.23
N LEU A 66 -1.64 -7.80 -6.45
CA LEU A 66 -0.55 -8.65 -6.95
C LEU A 66 -1.03 -10.08 -7.27
N HIS A 67 -2.34 -10.33 -7.20
CA HIS A 67 -2.96 -11.64 -7.45
C HIS A 67 -2.31 -12.81 -6.68
N LEU A 68 -1.94 -12.55 -5.43
CA LEU A 68 -1.19 -13.51 -4.61
C LEU A 68 -2.10 -14.52 -3.93
N LYS A 69 -1.57 -15.72 -3.71
CA LYS A 69 -2.23 -16.75 -2.90
C LYS A 69 -2.39 -16.28 -1.47
N SER A 70 -3.42 -16.79 -0.79
CA SER A 70 -3.68 -16.47 0.62
C SER A 70 -2.54 -16.91 1.56
N THR A 71 -1.74 -17.90 1.13
CA THR A 71 -0.57 -18.43 1.83
C THR A 71 0.67 -17.55 1.74
N GLU A 72 0.69 -16.57 0.83
CA GLU A 72 1.86 -15.70 0.65
C GLU A 72 2.13 -14.86 1.89
N LYS A 73 3.42 -14.78 2.27
CA LYS A 73 3.89 -14.07 3.46
C LYS A 73 4.22 -12.63 3.09
N ILE A 74 3.62 -11.68 3.81
CA ILE A 74 3.83 -10.24 3.60
C ILE A 74 5.32 -9.86 3.72
N THR A 75 6.06 -10.47 4.64
CA THR A 75 7.50 -10.24 4.75
C THR A 75 8.23 -10.53 3.43
N THR A 76 7.91 -11.65 2.77
CA THR A 76 8.52 -12.03 1.48
C THR A 76 8.10 -11.07 0.38
N VAL A 77 6.81 -10.73 0.31
CA VAL A 77 6.27 -9.78 -0.68
C VAL A 77 6.95 -8.41 -0.56
N VAL A 78 7.09 -7.88 0.65
CA VAL A 78 7.76 -6.59 0.90
C VAL A 78 9.27 -6.69 0.64
N ARG A 79 9.92 -7.82 0.95
CA ARG A 79 11.34 -8.06 0.64
C ARG A 79 11.60 -8.02 -0.86
N GLN A 80 10.65 -8.48 -1.67
CA GLN A 80 10.72 -8.54 -3.13
C GLN A 80 10.06 -7.32 -3.81
N PHE A 81 10.00 -6.17 -3.14
CA PHE A 81 9.27 -4.99 -3.64
C PHE A 81 9.67 -4.58 -5.07
N GLU A 82 10.94 -4.77 -5.45
CA GLU A 82 11.46 -4.44 -6.78
C GLU A 82 10.76 -5.22 -7.90
N SER A 83 10.31 -6.45 -7.64
CA SER A 83 9.64 -7.30 -8.63
C SER A 83 8.24 -6.80 -9.04
N TYR A 84 7.68 -5.83 -8.32
CA TYR A 84 6.34 -5.29 -8.58
C TYR A 84 6.37 -3.87 -9.17
N GLN A 85 7.56 -3.32 -9.38
CA GLN A 85 7.75 -2.02 -10.01
C GLN A 85 7.54 -2.08 -11.53
N PRO A 86 7.25 -0.93 -12.19
CA PRO A 86 7.11 0.42 -11.61
C PRO A 86 5.74 0.69 -10.98
N LYS A 87 4.74 -0.17 -11.25
CA LYS A 87 3.33 0.11 -10.95
C LYS A 87 2.97 -0.05 -9.47
N TYR A 88 3.54 -1.03 -8.77
CA TYR A 88 3.16 -1.36 -7.40
C TYR A 88 4.35 -1.28 -6.43
N PHE A 89 4.07 -0.87 -5.20
CA PHE A 89 5.06 -0.83 -4.12
C PHE A 89 4.46 -1.41 -2.82
N PRO A 90 4.76 -2.67 -2.47
CA PRO A 90 4.22 -3.29 -1.26
C PRO A 90 4.91 -2.79 0.02
N LEU A 91 4.13 -2.45 1.03
CA LEU A 91 4.59 -2.04 2.35
C LEU A 91 3.83 -2.77 3.47
N VAL A 92 4.50 -2.93 4.63
CA VAL A 92 3.81 -3.30 5.87
C VAL A 92 2.94 -2.13 6.36
N HIS A 93 1.94 -2.41 7.20
CA HIS A 93 1.11 -1.35 7.79
C HIS A 93 1.93 -0.47 8.75
N PRO A 94 1.77 0.87 8.77
CA PRO A 94 2.48 1.76 9.69
C PRO A 94 1.89 1.73 11.13
N SER A 95 1.43 0.57 11.60
CA SER A 95 0.89 0.41 12.96
C SER A 95 2.02 0.22 13.97
N PRO A 96 1.92 0.74 15.20
CA PRO A 96 2.88 0.45 16.27
C PRO A 96 3.09 -1.06 16.50
N ARG A 97 2.08 -1.89 16.19
CA ARG A 97 2.18 -3.35 16.25
C ARG A 97 3.29 -3.92 15.35
N ASN A 98 3.71 -3.20 14.31
CA ASN A 98 4.78 -3.62 13.41
C ASN A 98 6.18 -3.17 13.85
N ASN A 99 6.35 -2.44 14.96
CA ASN A 99 7.68 -2.00 15.41
C ASN A 99 8.64 -3.17 15.66
N ILE A 100 8.16 -4.26 16.28
CA ILE A 100 8.95 -5.49 16.48
C ILE A 100 9.33 -6.12 15.14
N TRP A 101 8.42 -6.11 14.15
CA TRP A 101 8.71 -6.62 12.82
C TRP A 101 9.78 -5.79 12.14
N ILE A 102 9.71 -4.45 12.20
CA ILE A 102 10.71 -3.54 11.62
C ILE A 102 12.08 -3.78 12.26
N ALA A 103 12.14 -3.87 13.59
CA ALA A 103 13.39 -4.15 14.31
C ALA A 103 14.05 -5.47 13.90
N LYS A 104 13.25 -6.50 13.59
CA LYS A 104 13.72 -7.81 13.08
C LYS A 104 14.06 -7.80 11.59
N ASN A 105 13.56 -6.83 10.84
CA ASN A 105 13.68 -6.73 9.38
C ASN A 105 14.37 -5.41 8.99
N LYS A 106 15.60 -5.19 9.46
CA LYS A 106 16.37 -3.95 9.26
C LYS A 106 16.44 -3.47 7.81
N TRP A 107 16.46 -4.42 6.87
CA TRP A 107 16.40 -4.20 5.42
C TRP A 107 15.19 -3.36 4.97
N PHE A 108 14.09 -3.35 5.74
CA PHE A 108 12.95 -2.49 5.44
C PHE A 108 13.37 -1.00 5.49
N GLU A 109 14.14 -0.60 6.50
CA GLU A 109 14.58 0.78 6.64
C GLU A 109 15.77 1.12 5.74
N THR A 110 16.66 0.17 5.46
CA THR A 110 17.87 0.42 4.66
C THR A 110 17.64 0.29 3.16
N ASP A 111 16.69 -0.52 2.73
CA ASP A 111 16.52 -0.88 1.32
C ASP A 111 15.16 -0.39 0.81
N VAL A 112 14.07 -0.75 1.50
CA VAL A 112 12.70 -0.49 1.03
C VAL A 112 12.32 0.99 1.16
N LEU A 113 12.52 1.59 2.33
CA LEU A 113 12.15 3.00 2.55
C LEU A 113 12.94 3.99 1.67
N PRO A 114 14.27 3.84 1.47
CA PRO A 114 15.01 4.70 0.57
C PRO A 114 14.55 4.56 -0.89
N ALA A 115 14.27 3.33 -1.35
CA ALA A 115 13.74 3.10 -2.69
C ALA A 115 12.36 3.76 -2.88
N LEU A 116 11.47 3.64 -1.89
CA LEU A 116 10.17 4.32 -1.92
C LEU A 116 10.33 5.85 -1.98
N LYS A 117 11.19 6.41 -1.11
CA LYS A 117 11.44 7.85 -1.08
C LYS A 117 11.95 8.37 -2.42
N LYS A 118 12.86 7.62 -3.06
CA LYS A 118 13.37 7.95 -4.39
C LYS A 118 12.24 7.96 -5.43
N ARG A 119 11.49 6.86 -5.55
CA ARG A 119 10.41 6.73 -6.55
C ARG A 119 9.33 7.79 -6.37
N VAL A 120 8.88 8.04 -5.12
CA VAL A 120 7.89 9.08 -4.84
C VAL A 120 8.44 10.47 -5.15
N SER A 121 9.73 10.73 -4.87
CA SER A 121 10.34 12.01 -5.19
C SER A 121 10.47 12.25 -6.70
N GLU A 122 10.60 11.20 -7.51
CA GLU A 122 10.63 11.33 -8.97
C GLU A 122 9.25 11.72 -9.49
N ILE A 123 8.19 11.04 -9.04
CA ILE A 123 6.80 11.28 -9.49
C ILE A 123 6.29 12.66 -9.04
N VAL A 124 6.57 13.10 -7.81
CA VAL A 124 5.96 14.31 -7.25
C VAL A 124 6.66 15.61 -7.70
N LYS A 125 7.87 15.51 -8.26
CA LYS A 125 8.64 16.67 -8.74
C LYS A 125 8.09 17.25 -10.05
N ASP A 126 7.52 16.40 -10.89
CA ASP A 126 6.79 16.78 -12.11
C ASP A 126 5.36 17.23 -11.75
#